data_AF-A0A3L7TR48-F1
#
_entry.id   AF-A0A3L7TR48-F1
#
_cell.length_a   1.000
_cell.length_b   1.000
_cell.length_c   1.000
_cell.angle_alpha   90.00
_cell.angle_beta   90.00
_cell.angle_gamma   90.00
#
_symmetry.space_group_name_H-M   'P 1'
#
loop_
_entity.id
_entity.type
_entity.pdbx_description
1 polymer ?
#
loop_
_entity_poly.entity_id
_entity_poly.type
_entity_poly.pdbx_seq_one_letter_code
_entity_poly.pdbx_strand_id
1 'polypeptide(L)'
;MSPLAIAATVAVVVFSIFLGVFGPRIGNRPGISVGVSLSDLALAVESRHGERLVNTIHAPPHDPLPIETVQAIVENALHRTVELPALGTDGHWVGGNAVQLPGGRAAVLFAQYEGGRYGEYVTICIFNDEDRFTVFDPFGRPIGLPDGEAFVIEPPSDFGGTTVVIWREDSLVWVIAGAEHPILETLRSTLQARVHGSSLVREVQENPTP
;
A
#
# COMPACT_ATOMS: atom_id res chain seq x y z
N MET A 1 29.43 56.77 -30.29
CA MET A 1 28.53 55.65 -29.90
C MET A 1 27.10 56.11 -30.12
N SER A 2 26.30 55.34 -30.86
CA SER A 2 24.89 55.68 -31.03
C SER A 2 24.11 55.31 -29.76
N PRO A 3 23.18 56.16 -29.28
CA PRO A 3 22.35 55.85 -28.10
C PRO A 3 21.54 54.56 -28.27
N LEU A 4 21.24 54.18 -29.52
CA LEU A 4 20.59 52.92 -29.87
C LEU A 4 21.45 51.68 -29.51
N ALA A 5 22.76 51.74 -29.73
CA ALA A 5 23.66 50.63 -29.43
C ALA A 5 23.78 50.39 -27.92
N ILE A 6 23.80 51.47 -27.14
CA ILE A 6 23.83 51.40 -25.68
C ILE A 6 22.52 50.79 -25.15
N ALA A 7 21.37 51.28 -25.64
CA ALA A 7 20.07 50.76 -25.27
C ALA A 7 19.90 49.26 -25.59
N ALA A 8 20.35 48.83 -26.77
CA ALA A 8 20.31 47.42 -27.17
C ALA A 8 21.18 46.54 -26.26
N THR A 9 22.37 47.01 -25.89
CA THR A 9 23.29 46.27 -25.01
C THR A 9 22.70 46.11 -23.61
N VAL A 10 22.14 47.19 -23.06
CA VAL A 10 21.47 47.15 -21.75
C VAL A 10 20.25 46.21 -21.79
N ALA A 11 19.45 46.25 -22.86
CA ALA A 11 18.30 45.38 -23.01
C ALA A 11 18.70 43.89 -23.01
N VAL A 12 19.76 43.51 -23.72
CA VAL A 12 20.28 42.13 -23.74
C VAL A 12 20.74 41.68 -22.35
N VAL A 13 21.45 42.55 -21.62
CA VAL A 13 21.93 42.25 -20.27
C VAL A 13 20.74 42.05 -19.32
N VAL A 14 19.75 42.94 -19.36
CA VAL A 14 18.54 42.82 -18.52
C VAL A 14 17.75 41.56 -18.88
N PHE A 15 17.56 41.26 -20.16
CA PHE A 15 16.85 40.05 -20.60
C PHE A 15 17.56 38.76 -20.19
N SER A 16 18.90 38.77 -20.21
CA SER A 16 19.71 37.63 -19.76
C SER A 16 19.59 37.40 -18.25
N ILE A 17 19.55 38.47 -17.45
CA ILE A 17 19.28 38.38 -16.00
C ILE A 17 17.87 37.84 -15.77
N PHE A 18 16.88 38.31 -16.53
CA PHE A 18 15.51 37.81 -16.42
C PHE A 18 15.40 36.33 -16.79
N LEU A 19 16.08 35.86 -17.84
CA LEU A 19 16.11 34.43 -18.19
C LEU A 19 16.93 33.59 -17.22
N GLY A 20 17.97 34.15 -16.57
CA GLY A 20 18.73 33.45 -15.55
C GLY A 20 18.00 33.32 -14.21
N VAL A 21 17.28 34.38 -13.80
CA VAL A 21 16.57 34.44 -12.52
C VAL A 21 15.15 33.87 -12.62
N PHE A 22 14.45 34.14 -13.73
CA PHE A 22 13.05 33.76 -13.97
C PHE A 22 12.85 32.84 -15.18
N GLY A 23 13.89 32.48 -15.92
CA GLY A 23 13.75 31.51 -16.99
C GLY A 23 13.34 30.15 -16.41
N PRO A 24 12.62 29.32 -17.18
CA PRO A 24 12.27 27.97 -16.77
C PRO A 24 13.57 27.26 -16.40
N ARG A 25 13.79 27.01 -15.11
CA ARG A 25 14.86 26.10 -14.70
C ARG A 25 14.54 24.79 -15.41
N ILE A 26 15.42 24.35 -16.30
CA ILE A 26 15.41 22.99 -16.88
C ILE A 26 15.81 22.04 -15.73
N GLY A 27 14.94 21.97 -14.73
CA GLY A 27 15.11 21.35 -13.43
C GLY A 27 13.80 20.78 -12.90
N ASN A 28 12.67 21.03 -13.58
CA ASN A 28 11.52 20.17 -13.52
C ASN A 28 11.53 19.26 -14.77
N ARG A 29 12.43 18.26 -14.78
CA ARG A 29 11.89 16.94 -15.14
C ARG A 29 10.69 16.78 -14.20
N PRO A 30 9.47 16.43 -14.64
CA PRO A 30 8.50 15.95 -13.67
C PRO A 30 9.27 14.89 -12.89
N GLY A 31 9.64 15.23 -11.66
CA GLY A 31 10.19 14.23 -10.76
C GLY A 31 9.11 13.18 -10.82
N ILE A 32 9.47 11.99 -11.27
CA ILE A 32 8.71 10.80 -10.92
C ILE A 32 8.49 11.02 -9.43
N SER A 33 7.24 11.35 -9.05
CA SER A 33 6.87 11.52 -7.66
C SER A 33 7.49 10.33 -6.99
N VAL A 34 8.52 10.54 -6.17
CA VAL A 34 9.20 9.41 -5.52
C VAL A 34 8.07 8.77 -4.75
N GLY A 35 7.65 7.58 -5.20
CA GLY A 35 6.48 6.93 -4.66
C GLY A 35 6.69 6.72 -3.17
N VAL A 36 5.63 6.28 -2.51
CA VAL A 36 5.75 5.87 -1.11
C VAL A 36 6.68 4.67 -1.03
N SER A 37 7.72 4.80 -0.21
CA SER A 37 8.63 3.69 0.05
C SER A 37 7.91 2.62 0.86
N LEU A 38 8.26 1.36 0.63
CA LEU A 38 7.66 0.26 1.39
C LEU A 38 7.96 0.37 2.90
N SER A 39 9.09 0.96 3.27
CA SER A 39 9.44 1.22 4.67
C SER A 39 8.50 2.24 5.32
N ASP A 40 8.17 3.34 4.63
CA ASP A 40 7.22 4.33 5.14
C ASP A 40 5.81 3.75 5.27
N LEU A 41 5.41 2.92 4.30
CA LEU A 41 4.15 2.19 4.36
C LEU A 41 4.13 1.20 5.53
N ALA A 42 5.19 0.42 5.72
CA ALA A 42 5.30 -0.56 6.80
C ALA A 42 5.24 0.12 8.18
N LEU A 43 5.93 1.25 8.37
CA LEU A 43 5.85 2.03 9.61
C LEU A 43 4.42 2.53 9.89
N ALA A 44 3.74 3.04 8.87
CA ALA A 44 2.37 3.51 9.04
C ALA A 44 1.39 2.36 9.37
N VAL A 45 1.58 1.19 8.76
CA VAL A 45 0.76 0.00 9.07
C VAL A 45 1.09 -0.57 10.46
N GLU A 46 2.36 -0.61 10.85
CA GLU A 46 2.78 -1.02 12.20
C GLU A 46 2.15 -0.14 13.27
N SER A 47 2.19 1.18 13.08
CA SER A 47 1.57 2.12 14.02
C SER A 47 0.07 1.86 14.19
N ARG A 48 -0.64 1.57 13.08
CA ARG A 48 -2.06 1.18 13.13
C ARG A 48 -2.30 -0.18 13.79
N HIS A 49 -1.41 -1.13 13.54
CA HIS A 49 -1.46 -2.44 14.18
C HIS A 49 -1.29 -2.31 15.70
N GLY A 50 -0.28 -1.56 16.15
CA GLY A 50 -0.04 -1.26 17.57
C GLY A 50 -1.21 -0.53 18.24
N GLU A 51 -1.75 0.52 17.59
CA GLU A 51 -2.97 1.21 18.07
C GLU A 51 -4.13 0.23 18.28
N ARG A 52 -4.35 -0.70 17.34
CA ARG A 52 -5.42 -1.69 17.45
C ARG A 52 -5.15 -2.67 18.59
N LEU A 53 -3.93 -3.17 18.69
CA LEU A 53 -3.52 -4.14 19.71
C LEU A 53 -3.68 -3.55 21.13
N VAL A 54 -3.28 -2.30 21.34
CA VAL A 54 -3.52 -1.58 22.61
C VAL A 54 -5.01 -1.46 22.90
N ASN A 55 -5.82 -1.05 21.92
CA ASN A 55 -7.26 -0.92 22.12
C ASN A 55 -7.94 -2.25 22.45
N THR A 56 -7.50 -3.35 21.85
CA THR A 56 -8.01 -4.69 22.15
C THR A 56 -7.67 -5.10 23.58
N ILE A 57 -6.44 -4.89 24.06
CA ILE A 57 -6.04 -5.28 25.43
C ILE A 57 -6.98 -4.68 26.49
N HIS A 58 -7.52 -3.50 26.21
CA HIS A 58 -8.38 -2.76 27.13
C HIS A 58 -9.89 -2.93 26.86
N ALA A 59 -10.28 -3.69 25.84
CA ALA A 59 -11.66 -3.87 25.41
C ALA A 59 -12.15 -5.31 25.66
N PRO A 60 -13.48 -5.52 25.83
CA PRO A 60 -14.05 -6.86 25.80
C PRO A 60 -13.77 -7.56 24.45
N PRO A 61 -13.78 -8.91 24.42
CA PRO A 61 -13.65 -9.67 23.19
C PRO A 61 -14.59 -9.13 22.11
N HIS A 62 -14.07 -8.93 20.89
CA HIS A 62 -14.87 -8.42 19.80
C HIS A 62 -15.79 -9.52 19.28
N ASP A 63 -17.07 -9.19 19.10
CA ASP A 63 -17.98 -10.06 18.36
C ASP A 63 -17.47 -10.20 16.91
N PRO A 64 -17.47 -11.42 16.33
CA PRO A 64 -17.11 -11.62 14.94
C PRO A 64 -17.94 -10.74 14.01
N LEU A 65 -17.27 -10.02 13.10
CA LEU A 65 -17.93 -9.26 12.05
C LEU A 65 -18.34 -10.19 10.90
N PRO A 66 -19.59 -10.09 10.41
CA PRO A 66 -20.01 -10.78 9.19
C PRO A 66 -19.17 -10.36 7.98
N ILE A 67 -18.85 -11.32 7.10
CA ILE A 67 -18.01 -11.07 5.92
C ILE A 67 -18.59 -9.98 5.01
N GLU A 68 -19.92 -9.86 4.94
CA GLU A 68 -20.62 -8.83 4.16
C GLU A 68 -20.31 -7.42 4.66
N THR A 69 -20.12 -7.27 5.98
CA THR A 69 -19.73 -5.98 6.59
C THR A 69 -18.30 -5.62 6.20
N VAL A 70 -17.41 -6.60 6.24
CA VAL A 70 -15.99 -6.44 5.86
C VAL A 70 -15.89 -6.11 4.37
N GLN A 71 -16.66 -6.81 3.54
CA GLN A 71 -16.76 -6.55 2.11
C GLN A 71 -17.22 -5.13 1.82
N ALA A 72 -18.25 -4.64 2.54
CA ALA A 72 -18.75 -3.27 2.38
C ALA A 72 -17.71 -2.20 2.76
N ILE A 73 -16.86 -2.47 3.78
CA ILE A 73 -15.75 -1.58 4.13
C ILE A 73 -14.75 -1.47 2.98
N VAL A 74 -14.43 -2.60 2.35
CA VAL A 74 -13.46 -2.68 1.26
C VAL A 74 -14.00 -1.98 0.02
N GLU A 75 -15.25 -2.24 -0.34
CA GLU A 75 -15.93 -1.56 -1.44
C GLU A 75 -16.03 -0.05 -1.22
N ASN A 76 -16.30 0.39 0.01
CA ASN A 76 -16.31 1.81 0.36
C ASN A 76 -14.91 2.45 0.25
N ALA A 77 -13.86 1.72 0.63
CA ALA A 77 -12.50 2.22 0.62
C ALA A 77 -11.91 2.29 -0.80
N LEU A 78 -12.15 1.27 -1.61
CA LEU A 78 -11.48 1.05 -2.90
C LEU A 78 -12.37 1.38 -4.10
N HIS A 79 -13.67 1.61 -3.89
CA HIS A 79 -14.67 1.80 -4.94
C HIS A 79 -14.75 0.64 -5.94
N ARG A 80 -14.41 -0.57 -5.48
CA ARG A 80 -14.46 -1.81 -6.25
C ARG A 80 -14.67 -3.00 -5.32
N THR A 81 -15.26 -4.06 -5.85
CA THR A 81 -15.33 -5.35 -5.17
C THR A 81 -13.96 -6.03 -5.24
N VAL A 82 -13.47 -6.48 -4.10
CA VAL A 82 -12.23 -7.26 -3.94
C VAL A 82 -12.58 -8.55 -3.21
N GLU A 83 -12.09 -9.68 -3.71
CA GLU A 83 -12.28 -10.94 -3.00
C GLU A 83 -11.40 -11.00 -1.76
N LEU A 84 -12.03 -11.21 -0.60
CA LEU A 84 -11.33 -11.30 0.68
C LEU A 84 -10.83 -12.73 0.96
N PRO A 85 -9.69 -12.87 1.65
CA PRO A 85 -9.22 -14.18 2.06
C PRO A 85 -10.19 -14.82 3.06
N ALA A 86 -10.39 -16.13 2.93
CA ALA A 86 -10.95 -16.91 4.02
C ALA A 86 -9.89 -17.02 5.12
N LEU A 87 -10.24 -16.67 6.35
CA LEU A 87 -9.32 -16.67 7.50
C LEU A 87 -9.11 -18.07 8.12
N GLY A 88 -9.56 -19.13 7.45
CA GLY A 88 -9.57 -20.48 8.02
C GLY A 88 -10.65 -20.67 9.10
N THR A 89 -10.59 -21.78 9.83
CA THR A 89 -11.53 -22.09 10.93
C THR A 89 -11.21 -21.34 12.21
N ASP A 90 -9.96 -20.94 12.38
CA ASP A 90 -9.44 -20.43 13.63
C ASP A 90 -9.37 -18.89 13.64
N GLY A 91 -9.62 -18.26 12.48
CA GLY A 91 -9.59 -16.82 12.30
C GLY A 91 -10.97 -16.22 12.03
N HIS A 92 -11.25 -15.07 12.62
CA HIS A 92 -12.46 -14.29 12.32
C HIS A 92 -12.17 -12.80 12.22
N TRP A 93 -13.00 -12.10 11.44
CA TRP A 93 -12.91 -10.65 11.30
C TRP A 93 -13.43 -9.97 12.55
N VAL A 94 -12.73 -8.95 13.04
CA VAL A 94 -13.06 -8.23 14.28
C VAL A 94 -13.18 -6.72 14.07
N GLY A 95 -12.99 -6.26 12.84
CA GLY A 95 -13.16 -4.84 12.50
C GLY A 95 -12.59 -4.49 11.15
N GLY A 96 -12.88 -3.27 10.72
CA GLY A 96 -12.22 -2.66 9.60
C GLY A 96 -12.76 -1.27 9.32
N ASN A 97 -11.95 -0.46 8.64
CA ASN A 97 -12.28 0.92 8.31
C ASN A 97 -11.51 1.39 7.07
N ALA A 98 -12.09 2.33 6.34
CA ALA A 98 -11.41 3.04 5.28
C ALA A 98 -10.51 4.13 5.89
N VAL A 99 -9.21 4.07 5.64
CA VAL A 99 -8.23 4.98 6.26
C VAL A 99 -7.28 5.52 5.20
N GLN A 100 -6.88 6.79 5.35
CA GLN A 100 -5.80 7.35 4.55
C GLN A 100 -4.46 6.91 5.12
N LEU A 101 -3.66 6.21 4.32
CA LEU A 101 -2.29 5.81 4.62
C LEU A 101 -1.33 6.41 3.59
N PRO A 102 0.00 6.37 3.83
CA PRO A 102 0.96 6.63 2.78
C PRO A 102 0.65 5.77 1.55
N GLY A 103 0.55 6.41 0.39
CA GLY A 103 0.24 5.75 -0.88
C GLY A 103 -1.24 5.82 -1.27
N GLY A 104 -2.15 6.11 -0.35
CA GLY A 104 -3.55 6.33 -0.72
C GLY A 104 -4.56 5.95 0.34
N ARG A 105 -5.82 5.92 -0.09
CA ARG A 105 -6.91 5.40 0.71
C ARG A 105 -6.82 3.87 0.70
N ALA A 106 -6.86 3.28 1.89
CA ALA A 106 -6.79 1.83 2.09
C ALA A 106 -8.04 1.32 2.79
N ALA A 107 -8.42 0.09 2.48
CA ALA A 107 -9.24 -0.72 3.37
C ALA A 107 -8.31 -1.31 4.43
N VAL A 108 -8.47 -0.94 5.70
CA VAL A 108 -7.72 -1.53 6.82
C VAL A 108 -8.67 -2.48 7.53
N LEU A 109 -8.32 -3.75 7.57
CA LEU A 109 -9.12 -4.83 8.14
C LEU A 109 -8.35 -5.47 9.29
N PHE A 110 -9.09 -5.97 10.28
CA PHE A 110 -8.54 -6.60 11.46
C PHE A 110 -9.11 -8.01 11.59
N ALA A 111 -8.22 -8.99 11.71
CA ALA A 111 -8.53 -10.37 11.98
C ALA A 111 -7.94 -10.79 13.33
N GLN A 112 -8.64 -11.67 14.03
CA GLN A 112 -8.17 -12.30 15.26
C GLN A 112 -8.17 -13.82 15.06
N TYR A 113 -7.09 -14.47 15.49
CA TYR A 113 -6.93 -15.93 15.47
C TYR A 113 -6.98 -16.53 16.88
N GLU A 114 -7.65 -17.68 17.01
CA GLU A 114 -7.67 -18.51 18.20
C GLU A 114 -6.33 -19.24 18.35
N GLY A 115 -5.57 -18.97 19.43
CA GLY A 115 -4.32 -19.69 19.69
C GLY A 115 -3.29 -19.00 20.59
N GLY A 116 -3.32 -17.67 20.70
CA GLY A 116 -2.33 -16.90 21.48
C GLY A 116 -2.79 -16.45 22.87
N ARG A 117 -1.85 -16.12 23.77
CA ARG A 117 -2.11 -15.56 25.13
C ARG A 117 -2.88 -14.23 25.12
N TYR A 118 -2.98 -13.58 23.96
CA TYR A 118 -3.70 -12.32 23.70
C TYR A 118 -4.65 -12.39 22.48
N GLY A 119 -4.84 -13.57 21.88
CA GLY A 119 -5.35 -13.70 20.52
C GLY A 119 -4.35 -13.12 19.51
N GLU A 120 -4.02 -13.85 18.46
CA GLU A 120 -3.09 -13.33 17.46
C GLU A 120 -3.84 -12.37 16.55
N TYR A 121 -3.49 -11.10 16.66
CA TYR A 121 -4.07 -10.05 15.82
C TYR A 121 -3.28 -9.92 14.54
N VAL A 122 -4.01 -9.78 13.45
CA VAL A 122 -3.46 -9.49 12.13
C VAL A 122 -4.17 -8.27 11.55
N THR A 123 -3.40 -7.31 11.07
CA THR A 123 -3.89 -6.17 10.31
C THR A 123 -3.67 -6.44 8.83
N ILE A 124 -4.71 -6.29 8.01
CA ILE A 124 -4.65 -6.45 6.56
C ILE A 124 -5.03 -5.12 5.93
N CYS A 125 -4.13 -4.51 5.17
CA CYS A 125 -4.41 -3.30 4.40
C CYS A 125 -4.45 -3.63 2.91
N ILE A 126 -5.44 -3.07 2.21
CA ILE A 126 -5.62 -3.22 0.77
C ILE A 126 -5.67 -1.84 0.15
N PHE A 127 -4.89 -1.63 -0.91
CA PHE A 127 -4.83 -0.39 -1.68
C PHE A 127 -5.13 -0.67 -3.16
N ASN A 128 -5.64 0.34 -3.87
CA ASN A 128 -5.52 0.35 -5.34
C ASN A 128 -4.06 0.65 -5.72
N ASP A 129 -3.51 -0.14 -6.64
CA ASP A 129 -2.21 0.15 -7.24
C ASP A 129 -2.37 1.26 -8.29
N GLU A 130 -2.13 2.49 -7.87
CA GLU A 130 -2.12 3.67 -8.74
C GLU A 130 -0.67 4.09 -9.08
N ASP A 131 0.26 3.11 -9.17
CA ASP A 131 1.71 3.30 -9.35
C ASP A 131 2.35 4.19 -8.28
N ARG A 132 1.79 4.13 -7.06
CA ARG A 132 2.19 5.01 -5.94
C ARG A 132 3.24 4.41 -5.03
N PHE A 133 3.53 3.12 -5.14
CA PHE A 133 4.46 2.40 -4.28
C PHE A 133 5.75 2.11 -5.02
N THR A 134 6.88 2.40 -4.38
CA THR A 134 8.19 2.24 -5.00
C THR A 134 9.12 1.37 -4.16
N VAL A 135 9.87 0.53 -4.86
CA VAL A 135 11.04 -0.18 -4.35
C VAL A 135 12.30 0.36 -5.02
N PHE A 136 13.46 0.01 -4.48
CA PHE A 136 14.74 0.43 -5.04
C PHE A 136 15.44 -0.76 -5.68
N ASP A 137 15.92 -0.59 -6.91
CA ASP A 137 16.77 -1.57 -7.57
C ASP A 137 18.14 -1.67 -6.86
N PRO A 138 18.99 -2.67 -7.21
CA PRO A 138 20.34 -2.79 -6.63
C PRO A 138 21.25 -1.57 -6.84
N PHE A 139 20.90 -0.66 -7.74
CA PHE A 139 21.62 0.58 -8.03
C PHE A 139 20.99 1.81 -7.34
N GLY A 140 19.98 1.61 -6.47
CA GLY A 140 19.29 2.66 -5.74
C GLY A 140 18.31 3.48 -6.58
N ARG A 141 17.90 2.98 -7.75
CA ARG A 141 16.90 3.66 -8.60
C ARG A 141 15.49 3.27 -8.15
N PRO A 142 14.57 4.23 -8.00
CA PRO A 142 13.19 3.92 -7.70
C PRO A 142 12.54 3.23 -8.90
N ILE A 143 11.93 2.08 -8.65
CA ILE A 143 11.07 1.36 -9.58
C ILE A 143 9.71 1.13 -8.92
N GLY A 144 8.64 0.98 -9.69
CA GLY A 144 7.33 0.62 -9.16
C GLY A 144 7.38 -0.76 -8.49
N LEU A 145 6.51 -0.99 -7.51
CA LEU A 145 6.39 -2.28 -6.83
C LEU A 145 6.14 -3.40 -7.87
N PRO A 146 7.03 -4.39 -8.03
CA PRO A 146 6.83 -5.48 -8.99
C PRO A 146 5.63 -6.35 -8.63
N ASP A 147 5.00 -6.95 -9.65
CA ASP A 147 3.83 -7.82 -9.46
C ASP A 147 4.25 -9.20 -8.97
N GLY A 148 3.50 -9.75 -8.01
CA GLY A 148 3.70 -11.09 -7.44
C GLY A 148 4.88 -11.23 -6.47
N GLU A 149 5.80 -10.26 -6.40
CA GLU A 149 6.93 -10.29 -5.47
C GLU A 149 6.51 -9.79 -4.08
N ALA A 150 6.84 -10.56 -3.05
CA ALA A 150 6.55 -10.23 -1.66
C ALA A 150 7.78 -9.67 -0.95
N PHE A 151 7.60 -8.55 -0.28
CA PHE A 151 8.61 -7.85 0.49
C PHE A 151 8.27 -7.97 1.97
N VAL A 152 9.22 -8.51 2.75
CA VAL A 152 9.09 -8.64 4.20
C VAL A 152 9.91 -7.53 4.87
N ILE A 153 9.25 -6.76 5.73
CA ILE A 153 9.84 -5.63 6.45
C ILE A 153 9.54 -5.83 7.93
N GLU A 154 10.56 -5.71 8.77
CA GLU A 154 10.44 -5.71 10.22
C GLU A 154 10.63 -4.26 10.71
N PRO A 155 9.54 -3.45 10.73
CA PRO A 155 9.62 -2.12 11.30
C PRO A 155 10.00 -2.18 12.78
N PRO A 156 10.66 -1.13 13.32
CA PRO A 156 10.79 -0.95 14.75
C PRO A 156 9.39 -1.02 15.38
N SER A 157 9.23 -1.86 16.41
CA SER A 157 7.93 -2.05 17.05
C SER A 157 8.07 -1.98 18.56
N ASP A 158 7.20 -1.19 19.18
CA ASP A 158 7.11 -1.06 20.63
C ASP A 158 6.34 -2.24 21.26
N PHE A 159 5.72 -3.11 20.44
CA PHE A 159 4.70 -4.08 20.87
C PHE A 159 5.06 -5.55 20.66
N GLY A 160 6.37 -5.87 20.58
CA GLY A 160 6.83 -7.27 20.61
C GLY A 160 7.27 -7.87 19.27
N GLY A 161 7.74 -7.02 18.35
CA GLY A 161 8.19 -7.44 17.01
C GLY A 161 6.99 -7.60 16.07
N THR A 162 6.89 -6.72 15.09
CA THR A 162 5.85 -6.79 14.05
C THR A 162 6.53 -7.07 12.73
N THR A 163 6.08 -8.11 12.03
CA THR A 163 6.48 -8.36 10.65
C THR A 163 5.40 -7.84 9.73
N VAL A 164 5.81 -7.06 8.72
CA VAL A 164 4.95 -6.51 7.68
C VAL A 164 5.32 -7.14 6.34
N VAL A 165 4.36 -7.78 5.69
CA VAL A 165 4.50 -8.37 4.37
C VAL A 165 3.73 -7.53 3.36
N ILE A 166 4.40 -7.06 2.32
CA ILE A 166 3.81 -6.22 1.26
C ILE A 166 4.00 -6.92 -0.09
N TRP A 167 2.95 -7.01 -0.89
CA TRP A 167 3.06 -7.44 -2.28
C TRP A 167 2.03 -6.74 -3.15
N ARG A 168 2.32 -6.67 -4.45
CA ARG A 168 1.34 -6.30 -5.45
C ARG A 168 0.78 -7.55 -6.10
N GLU A 169 -0.50 -7.50 -6.39
CA GLU A 169 -1.17 -8.48 -7.22
C GLU A 169 -2.21 -7.80 -8.11
N ASP A 170 -2.04 -7.94 -9.43
CA ASP A 170 -2.80 -7.26 -10.47
C ASP A 170 -2.79 -5.72 -10.33
N SER A 171 -3.81 -5.19 -9.67
CA SER A 171 -4.08 -3.76 -9.48
C SER A 171 -4.32 -3.42 -8.01
N LEU A 172 -3.93 -4.33 -7.12
CA LEU A 172 -4.07 -4.19 -5.68
C LEU A 172 -2.71 -4.33 -5.01
N VAL A 173 -2.46 -3.49 -4.01
CA VAL A 173 -1.33 -3.68 -3.10
C VAL A 173 -1.87 -4.17 -1.77
N TRP A 174 -1.35 -5.31 -1.36
CA TRP A 174 -1.71 -5.99 -0.13
C TRP A 174 -0.60 -5.78 0.89
N VAL A 175 -1.00 -5.49 2.12
CA VAL A 175 -0.10 -5.39 3.26
C VAL A 175 -0.68 -6.19 4.41
N ILE A 176 0.11 -7.07 5.01
CA ILE A 176 -0.29 -7.80 6.21
C ILE A 176 0.73 -7.54 7.31
N ALA A 177 0.25 -7.18 8.50
CA ALA A 177 1.06 -6.98 9.69
C ALA A 177 0.60 -7.86 10.85
N GLY A 178 1.55 -8.46 11.56
CA GLY A 178 1.29 -9.27 12.75
C GLY A 178 2.58 -9.67 13.47
N ALA A 179 2.44 -10.27 14.65
CA ALA A 179 3.58 -10.65 15.50
C ALA A 179 4.25 -11.97 15.10
N GLU A 180 3.50 -12.92 14.53
CA GLU A 180 3.99 -14.26 14.23
C GLU A 180 4.13 -14.53 12.72
N HIS A 181 5.36 -14.78 12.27
CA HIS A 181 5.69 -15.08 10.87
C HIS A 181 4.94 -16.29 10.26
N PRO A 182 4.62 -17.39 10.98
CA PRO A 182 3.92 -18.54 10.39
C PRO A 182 2.50 -18.24 9.91
N ILE A 183 1.75 -17.40 10.62
CA ILE A 183 0.38 -17.01 10.24
C ILE A 183 0.41 -16.05 9.07
N LEU A 184 1.36 -15.11 9.07
CA LEU A 184 1.57 -14.19 7.95
C LEU A 184 1.91 -14.95 6.66
N GLU A 185 2.73 -15.99 6.74
CA GLU A 185 3.10 -16.81 5.59
C GLU A 185 1.94 -17.69 5.11
N THR A 186 1.11 -18.21 6.03
CA THR A 186 -0.10 -18.96 5.69
C THR A 186 -1.14 -18.07 5.00
N LEU A 187 -1.33 -16.85 5.50
CA LEU A 187 -2.20 -15.85 4.88
C LEU A 187 -1.70 -15.43 3.51
N ARG A 188 -0.39 -15.16 3.39
CA ARG A 188 0.27 -14.80 2.13
C ARG A 188 0.10 -15.90 1.07
N SER A 189 0.44 -17.15 1.41
CA SER A 189 0.32 -18.29 0.49
C SER A 189 -1.14 -18.54 0.09
N THR A 190 -2.09 -18.38 1.02
CA THR A 190 -3.53 -18.50 0.72
C THR A 190 -4.02 -17.41 -0.23
N LEU A 191 -3.52 -16.18 -0.07
CA LEU A 191 -3.85 -15.05 -0.93
C LEU A 191 -3.26 -15.21 -2.33
N GLN A 192 -1.97 -15.53 -2.44
CA GLN A 192 -1.29 -15.73 -3.72
C GLN A 192 -1.86 -16.92 -4.51
N ALA A 193 -2.20 -18.03 -3.85
CA ALA A 193 -2.75 -19.22 -4.51
C ALA A 193 -4.12 -18.95 -5.17
N ARG A 194 -4.90 -18.01 -4.64
CA ARG A 194 -6.25 -17.72 -5.16
C ARG A 194 -6.26 -16.79 -6.35
N VAL A 195 -5.39 -15.79 -6.38
CA VAL A 195 -5.33 -14.90 -7.55
C VAL A 195 -4.77 -15.65 -8.76
N HIS A 196 -3.79 -16.53 -8.56
CA HIS A 196 -3.33 -17.44 -9.62
C HIS A 196 -4.40 -18.45 -10.05
N GLY A 197 -5.29 -18.87 -9.14
CA GLY A 197 -6.44 -19.74 -9.45
C GLY A 197 -7.59 -19.03 -10.18
N SER A 198 -7.79 -17.73 -9.94
CA SER A 198 -8.85 -16.93 -10.57
C SER A 198 -8.53 -16.57 -12.03
N SER A 199 -7.24 -16.42 -12.36
CA SER A 199 -6.78 -16.24 -13.75
C SER A 199 -6.97 -17.47 -14.63
N LEU A 200 -7.01 -18.69 -14.06
CA LEU A 200 -7.26 -19.93 -14.82
C LEU A 200 -8.76 -20.20 -15.08
N VAL A 201 -9.67 -19.59 -14.30
CA VAL A 201 -11.12 -19.80 -14.48
C VAL A 201 -11.71 -18.84 -15.52
N ARG A 202 -11.07 -17.69 -15.78
CA ARG A 202 -11.53 -16.72 -16.78
C ARG A 202 -11.26 -17.10 -18.23
N GLU A 203 -10.40 -18.09 -18.50
CA GLU A 203 -10.05 -18.49 -19.88
C GLU A 203 -11.00 -19.53 -20.49
N VAL A 204 -12.05 -19.99 -19.78
CA VAL A 204 -12.97 -21.04 -20.26
C VAL A 204 -14.36 -20.51 -20.66
N GLN A 205 -14.62 -19.21 -20.54
CA GLN A 205 -15.96 -18.64 -20.80
C GLN A 205 -16.02 -17.54 -21.88
N GLU A 206 -15.21 -17.63 -22.94
CA GLU A 206 -15.49 -16.89 -24.19
C GLU A 206 -15.30 -17.80 -25.42
N ASN A 207 -16.35 -18.54 -25.75
CA ASN A 207 -16.88 -18.61 -27.12
C ASN A 207 -18.21 -19.38 -27.14
N PRO A 208 -19.35 -18.68 -27.15
CA PRO A 208 -20.55 -19.26 -27.71
C PRO A 208 -20.45 -19.20 -29.24
N THR A 209 -21.25 -20.05 -29.87
CA THR A 209 -21.73 -20.04 -31.26
C THR A 209 -20.90 -20.72 -32.36
N PRO A 210 -21.57 -21.23 -33.42
CA PRO A 210 -23.03 -21.24 -33.69
C PRO A 210 -23.71 -22.61 -33.58
#